data_AF-A0A1Q6JTH6-F1
#
_entry.id   AF-A0A1Q6JTH6-F1
#
_cell.length_a   1.000
_cell.length_b   1.000
_cell.length_c   1.000
_cell.angle_alpha   90.00
_cell.angle_beta   90.00
_cell.angle_gamma   90.00
#
_symmetry.space_group_name_H-M   'P 1'
#
loop_
_entity.id
_entity.type
_entity.pdbx_description
1 polymer ?
#
loop_
_entity_poly.entity_id
_entity_poly.type
_entity_poly.pdbx_seq_one_letter_code
_entity_poly.pdbx_strand_id
1 'polypeptide(L)'
;MSKKTKEMLEKIDASKEVLATMPQNNVKNIKIYKEKIQELKEEYQKYKIEVENKLQKRYQNAITCKENEEEKVFQKKLDATNWILEMLDSIKTSYEKMGLDKSIYVISRYYKDNLENVNNQIGQCIEKFEKVGIQITLEDFEYSIYVQEYMKVFFQEINENGANSEKLKKKFDEIYWKCPELLMHIELNLRNIYLKYQQAIDKFYEIEKSNKLNQIKITPEEIKKMNINIKKQLIEVKENDVKRIQQEFLDGKLNVKNFADSKIRLNIQKILAENLIDEIYENKEIQENINKFLNSLIEYYYYMQFEFIINDIKKHYKEKENYKKIYDNTKKEIEKLEKNLKKLNKKVTRKGLFRIKNVSYKQTPEIKETIQKIKEKYKQLDKNKFYNKIYTELNNNSTLYDALNLANSYYVYLTSCIIENFENITQEEIDEKIKKLHKYIDNPFNTIINNTNLLDDKDLALIIKDRYKLLNFKIEKEDFELSNLKSYIDNLKNIKTSIILKNAKLNIEDIEQLCEIKKMLQL
;
A
#
# COMPACT_ATOMS: atom_id res chain seq x y z
N MET A 1 -27.51 40.74 -1.10
CA MET A 1 -27.81 40.57 -2.54
C MET A 1 -27.18 41.74 -3.29
N SER A 2 -26.41 41.51 -4.37
CA SER A 2 -25.70 42.61 -5.04
C SER A 2 -26.67 43.53 -5.80
N LYS A 3 -26.32 44.83 -5.94
CA LYS A 3 -27.10 45.82 -6.72
C LYS A 3 -27.43 45.31 -8.14
N LYS A 4 -26.45 44.67 -8.80
CA LYS A 4 -26.62 44.09 -10.14
C LYS A 4 -27.58 42.89 -10.17
N THR A 5 -27.60 42.07 -9.13
CA THR A 5 -28.55 40.94 -9.02
C THR A 5 -29.98 41.46 -8.89
N LYS A 6 -30.17 42.54 -8.13
CA LYS A 6 -31.48 43.18 -7.95
C LYS A 6 -31.98 43.82 -9.25
N GLU A 7 -31.13 44.59 -9.93
CA GLU A 7 -31.42 45.18 -11.24
C GLU A 7 -31.80 44.12 -12.29
N MET A 8 -31.17 42.93 -12.23
CA MET A 8 -31.48 41.83 -13.13
C MET A 8 -32.86 41.19 -12.85
N LEU A 9 -33.19 40.97 -11.58
CA LEU A 9 -34.50 40.44 -11.20
C LEU A 9 -35.62 41.42 -11.59
N GLU A 10 -35.40 42.71 -11.35
CA GLU A 10 -36.33 43.78 -11.77
C GLU A 10 -36.51 43.80 -13.29
N LYS A 11 -35.44 43.61 -14.08
CA LYS A 11 -35.52 43.53 -15.54
C LYS A 11 -36.27 42.29 -16.03
N ILE A 12 -36.09 41.14 -15.37
CA ILE A 12 -36.82 39.90 -15.66
C ILE A 12 -38.32 40.09 -15.40
N ASP A 13 -38.68 40.69 -14.27
CA ASP A 13 -40.09 40.89 -13.92
C ASP A 13 -40.76 41.93 -14.83
N ALA A 14 -40.07 43.02 -15.18
CA ALA A 14 -40.54 43.95 -16.20
C ALA A 14 -40.74 43.26 -17.57
N SER A 15 -39.85 42.34 -17.95
CA SER A 15 -39.99 41.58 -19.21
C SER A 15 -41.19 40.64 -19.20
N LYS A 16 -41.50 40.00 -18.05
CA LYS A 16 -42.70 39.17 -17.89
C LYS A 16 -43.97 40.01 -17.98
N GLU A 17 -43.99 41.18 -17.35
CA GLU A 17 -45.13 42.09 -17.37
C GLU A 17 -45.40 42.61 -18.79
N VAL A 18 -44.35 43.00 -19.52
CA VAL A 18 -44.47 43.35 -20.94
C VAL A 18 -45.06 42.20 -21.74
N LEU A 19 -44.58 40.97 -21.58
CA LEU A 19 -45.15 39.81 -22.29
C LEU A 19 -46.61 39.53 -21.90
N ALA A 20 -46.99 39.74 -20.65
CA ALA A 20 -48.36 39.52 -20.17
C ALA A 20 -49.37 40.54 -20.72
N THR A 21 -48.92 41.75 -21.07
CA THR A 21 -49.78 42.83 -21.57
C THR A 21 -49.89 42.86 -23.10
N MET A 22 -49.08 42.07 -23.82
CA MET A 22 -49.09 42.06 -25.29
C MET A 22 -50.35 41.37 -25.87
N PRO A 23 -51.01 41.98 -26.88
CA PRO A 23 -52.20 41.40 -27.50
C PRO A 23 -51.87 40.13 -28.30
N GLN A 24 -52.75 39.13 -28.26
CA GLN A 24 -52.61 37.84 -28.98
C GLN A 24 -53.86 37.50 -29.82
N ASN A 25 -54.70 38.50 -30.08
CA ASN A 25 -56.04 38.34 -30.66
C ASN A 25 -56.11 38.19 -32.19
N ASN A 26 -54.99 38.31 -32.91
CA ASN A 26 -54.94 38.10 -34.36
C ASN A 26 -53.56 37.63 -34.84
N VAL A 27 -53.48 37.13 -36.08
CA VAL A 27 -52.25 36.54 -36.67
C VAL A 27 -51.05 37.51 -36.64
N LYS A 28 -51.28 38.80 -36.89
CA LYS A 28 -50.23 39.83 -36.85
C LYS A 28 -49.70 40.03 -35.42
N ASN A 29 -50.59 40.10 -34.44
CA ASN A 29 -50.26 40.28 -33.03
C ASN A 29 -49.55 39.04 -32.45
N ILE A 30 -49.97 37.83 -32.84
CA ILE A 30 -49.26 36.58 -32.50
C ILE A 30 -47.83 36.56 -33.07
N LYS A 31 -47.64 37.05 -34.30
CA LYS A 31 -46.30 37.14 -34.91
C LYS A 31 -45.38 38.07 -34.12
N ILE A 32 -45.86 39.27 -33.77
CA ILE A 32 -45.10 40.25 -32.98
C ILE A 32 -44.79 39.70 -31.57
N TYR A 33 -45.74 39.02 -30.94
CA TYR A 33 -45.53 38.36 -29.65
C TYR A 33 -44.42 37.30 -29.70
N LYS A 34 -44.43 36.43 -30.74
CA LYS A 34 -43.38 35.42 -30.95
C LYS A 34 -42.01 36.06 -31.21
N GLU A 35 -41.96 37.12 -32.01
CA GLU A 35 -40.72 37.89 -32.25
C GLU A 35 -40.18 38.47 -30.94
N LYS A 36 -41.03 39.04 -30.09
CA LYS A 36 -40.60 39.58 -28.79
C LYS A 36 -40.12 38.51 -27.82
N ILE A 37 -40.78 37.34 -27.79
CA ILE A 37 -40.29 36.17 -27.03
C ILE A 37 -38.90 35.77 -27.49
N GLN A 38 -38.68 35.70 -28.81
CA GLN A 38 -37.40 35.28 -29.36
C GLN A 38 -36.29 36.29 -29.05
N GLU A 39 -36.58 37.59 -29.16
CA GLU A 39 -35.66 38.68 -28.76
C GLU A 39 -35.26 38.58 -27.29
N LEU A 40 -36.23 38.46 -26.38
CA LEU A 40 -35.97 38.33 -24.94
C LEU A 40 -35.20 37.04 -24.63
N LYS A 41 -35.55 35.94 -25.31
CA LYS A 41 -34.85 34.66 -25.15
C LYS A 41 -33.37 34.79 -25.54
N GLU A 42 -33.07 35.43 -26.67
CA GLU A 42 -31.69 35.66 -27.11
C GLU A 42 -30.93 36.59 -26.15
N GLU A 43 -31.59 37.64 -25.64
CA GLU A 43 -31.01 38.55 -24.66
C GLU A 43 -30.64 37.83 -23.36
N TYR A 44 -31.55 37.07 -22.78
CA TYR A 44 -31.30 36.32 -21.53
C TYR A 44 -30.33 35.15 -21.75
N GLN A 45 -30.29 34.56 -22.94
CA GLN A 45 -29.26 33.59 -23.30
C GLN A 45 -27.86 34.21 -23.32
N LYS A 46 -27.69 35.39 -23.92
CA LYS A 46 -26.42 36.13 -23.89
C LYS A 46 -25.99 36.46 -22.46
N TYR A 47 -26.94 36.91 -21.64
CA TYR A 47 -26.66 37.23 -20.24
C TYR A 47 -26.24 35.98 -19.46
N LYS A 48 -26.95 34.86 -19.64
CA LYS A 48 -26.60 33.57 -19.05
C LYS A 48 -25.15 33.18 -19.40
N ILE A 49 -24.78 33.25 -20.69
CA ILE A 49 -23.42 32.96 -21.15
C ILE A 49 -22.39 33.89 -20.51
N GLU A 50 -22.70 35.19 -20.36
CA GLU A 50 -21.79 36.14 -19.70
C GLU A 50 -21.55 35.78 -18.22
N VAL A 51 -22.61 35.40 -17.51
CA VAL A 51 -22.53 34.94 -16.12
C VAL A 51 -21.73 33.63 -16.05
N GLU A 52 -22.04 32.64 -16.88
CA GLU A 52 -21.33 31.37 -16.95
C GLU A 52 -19.84 31.58 -17.21
N ASN A 53 -19.47 32.44 -18.16
CA ASN A 53 -18.06 32.77 -18.45
C ASN A 53 -17.35 33.41 -17.24
N LYS A 54 -18.04 34.29 -16.49
CA LYS A 54 -17.47 34.89 -15.27
C LYS A 54 -17.29 33.85 -14.16
N LEU A 55 -18.28 32.99 -13.96
CA LEU A 55 -18.21 31.91 -12.97
C LEU A 55 -17.12 30.91 -13.34
N GLN A 56 -17.02 30.53 -14.62
CA GLN A 56 -15.97 29.66 -15.13
C GLN A 56 -14.61 30.29 -14.95
N LYS A 57 -14.42 31.58 -15.26
CA LYS A 57 -13.16 32.28 -15.01
C LYS A 57 -12.81 32.33 -13.52
N ARG A 58 -13.78 32.57 -12.64
CA ARG A 58 -13.58 32.56 -11.17
C ARG A 58 -13.15 31.17 -10.69
N TYR A 59 -13.85 30.12 -11.15
CA TYR A 59 -13.52 28.73 -10.83
C TYR A 59 -12.13 28.37 -11.35
N GLN A 60 -11.85 28.62 -12.63
CA GLN A 60 -10.54 28.35 -13.24
C GLN A 60 -9.42 29.08 -12.51
N ASN A 61 -9.58 30.37 -12.18
CA ASN A 61 -8.57 31.09 -11.40
C ASN A 61 -8.31 30.46 -10.03
N ALA A 62 -9.33 29.86 -9.39
CA ALA A 62 -9.21 29.20 -8.11
C ALA A 62 -8.56 27.80 -8.20
N ILE A 63 -8.68 27.11 -9.35
CA ILE A 63 -8.15 25.74 -9.55
C ILE A 63 -6.89 25.66 -10.42
N THR A 64 -6.54 26.70 -11.19
CA THR A 64 -5.37 26.68 -12.09
C THR A 64 -4.08 26.58 -11.26
N CYS A 65 -3.34 25.50 -11.45
CA CYS A 65 -2.20 25.16 -10.61
C CYS A 65 -0.87 25.14 -11.38
N LYS A 66 0.18 25.67 -10.74
CA LYS A 66 1.57 25.18 -10.91
C LYS A 66 1.78 24.13 -9.82
N GLU A 67 2.37 22.99 -10.19
CA GLU A 67 2.73 21.95 -9.23
C GLU A 67 3.59 22.51 -8.08
N ASN A 68 3.43 21.96 -6.88
CA ASN A 68 4.27 22.31 -5.74
C ASN A 68 5.68 21.75 -5.97
N GLU A 69 6.60 22.62 -6.41
CA GLU A 69 7.97 22.24 -6.71
C GLU A 69 8.73 21.69 -5.48
N GLU A 70 8.36 22.08 -4.26
CA GLU A 70 8.93 21.51 -3.04
C GLU A 70 8.50 20.05 -2.84
N GLU A 71 7.23 19.71 -3.12
CA GLU A 71 6.74 18.32 -3.09
C GLU A 71 7.55 17.44 -4.05
N LYS A 72 7.80 17.92 -5.27
CA LYS A 72 8.65 17.22 -6.27
C LYS A 72 10.07 17.02 -5.78
N VAL A 73 10.67 18.04 -5.17
CA VAL A 73 12.04 17.96 -4.64
C VAL A 73 12.13 16.91 -3.53
N PHE A 74 11.19 16.90 -2.60
CA PHE A 74 11.18 15.91 -1.52
C PHE A 74 10.89 14.50 -2.04
N GLN A 75 9.99 14.33 -3.00
CA GLN A 75 9.73 13.03 -3.62
C GLN A 75 10.99 12.46 -4.30
N LYS A 76 11.70 13.28 -5.09
CA LYS A 76 12.96 12.85 -5.73
C LYS A 76 14.04 12.46 -4.70
N LYS A 77 14.16 13.22 -3.61
CA LYS A 77 15.08 12.88 -2.50
C LYS A 77 14.68 11.58 -1.80
N LEU A 78 13.38 11.35 -1.65
CA LEU A 78 12.83 10.14 -1.04
C LEU A 78 13.13 8.91 -1.90
N ASP A 79 12.86 9.00 -3.21
CA ASP A 79 13.12 7.90 -4.16
C ASP A 79 14.61 7.52 -4.19
N ALA A 80 15.51 8.53 -4.13
CA ALA A 80 16.95 8.30 -4.05
C ALA A 80 17.38 7.59 -2.76
N THR A 81 16.72 7.84 -1.63
CA THR A 81 17.07 7.25 -0.32
C THR A 81 16.43 5.89 -0.07
N ASN A 82 15.19 5.67 -0.54
CA ASN A 82 14.46 4.42 -0.33
C ASN A 82 15.19 3.21 -0.92
N TRP A 83 15.71 3.34 -2.15
CA TRP A 83 16.44 2.25 -2.80
C TRP A 83 17.70 1.82 -2.01
N ILE A 84 18.39 2.77 -1.37
CA ILE A 84 19.55 2.47 -0.53
C ILE A 84 19.10 1.76 0.77
N LEU A 85 18.00 2.21 1.37
CA LEU A 85 17.46 1.61 2.60
C LEU A 85 17.03 0.16 2.39
N GLU A 86 16.41 -0.16 1.25
CA GLU A 86 16.06 -1.55 0.91
C GLU A 86 17.30 -2.46 0.89
N MET A 87 18.43 -1.96 0.40
CA MET A 87 19.67 -2.73 0.38
C MET A 87 20.31 -2.85 1.77
N LEU A 88 20.21 -1.79 2.58
CA LEU A 88 20.70 -1.75 3.96
C LEU A 88 19.85 -2.56 4.95
N ASP A 89 18.66 -3.00 4.54
CA ASP A 89 17.79 -3.83 5.37
C ASP A 89 18.52 -5.13 5.76
N SER A 90 18.82 -5.26 7.06
CA SER A 90 19.49 -6.43 7.63
C SER A 90 18.53 -7.53 8.05
N ILE A 91 17.23 -7.23 8.12
CA ILE A 91 16.20 -8.17 8.55
C ILE A 91 15.90 -9.15 7.40
N LYS A 92 15.73 -8.62 6.19
CA LYS A 92 15.47 -9.41 4.97
C LYS A 92 16.69 -10.19 4.51
N THR A 93 16.49 -11.45 4.15
CA THR A 93 17.54 -12.21 3.45
C THR A 93 17.55 -11.85 1.97
N SER A 94 18.56 -12.31 1.23
CA SER A 94 18.60 -12.14 -0.23
C SER A 94 17.34 -12.69 -0.92
N TYR A 95 16.71 -13.73 -0.38
CA TYR A 95 15.46 -14.29 -0.90
C TYR A 95 14.30 -13.27 -0.90
N GLU A 96 14.09 -12.59 0.24
CA GLU A 96 13.06 -11.55 0.39
C GLU A 96 13.44 -10.27 -0.37
N LYS A 97 14.74 -9.92 -0.42
CA LYS A 97 15.22 -8.77 -1.21
C LYS A 97 14.98 -8.95 -2.72
N MET A 98 15.10 -10.18 -3.23
CA MET A 98 14.72 -10.51 -4.60
C MET A 98 13.19 -10.52 -4.79
N GLY A 99 12.41 -10.60 -3.70
CA GLY A 99 10.95 -10.80 -3.74
C GLY A 99 10.56 -12.19 -4.27
N LEU A 100 11.43 -13.19 -4.11
CA LEU A 100 11.15 -14.56 -4.55
C LEU A 100 10.07 -15.22 -3.68
N ASP A 101 10.02 -14.87 -2.39
CA ASP A 101 9.03 -15.33 -1.43
C ASP A 101 7.58 -15.05 -1.90
N LYS A 102 7.31 -13.84 -2.41
CA LYS A 102 5.98 -13.49 -2.93
C LYS A 102 5.66 -14.24 -4.22
N SER A 103 6.58 -14.23 -5.20
CA SER A 103 6.32 -14.90 -6.49
C SER A 103 6.15 -16.41 -6.32
N ILE A 104 6.98 -17.05 -5.51
CA ILE A 104 6.89 -18.49 -5.23
C ILE A 104 5.63 -18.82 -4.41
N TYR A 105 5.21 -17.96 -3.47
CA TYR A 105 3.95 -18.13 -2.76
C TYR A 105 2.75 -18.19 -3.73
N VAL A 106 2.70 -17.31 -4.73
CA VAL A 106 1.63 -17.31 -5.75
C VAL A 106 1.68 -18.60 -6.57
N ILE A 107 2.86 -18.99 -7.07
CA ILE A 107 3.01 -20.25 -7.82
C ILE A 107 2.56 -21.45 -6.98
N SER A 108 2.89 -21.50 -5.69
CA SER A 108 2.50 -22.61 -4.80
C SER A 108 0.98 -22.73 -4.56
N ARG A 109 0.22 -21.66 -4.84
CA ARG A 109 -1.25 -21.60 -4.75
C ARG A 109 -1.92 -21.46 -6.12
N TYR A 110 -1.31 -22.02 -7.17
CA TYR A 110 -1.84 -21.99 -8.53
C TYR A 110 -3.32 -22.40 -8.65
N TYR A 111 -3.84 -23.23 -7.75
CA TYR A 111 -5.25 -23.65 -7.72
C TYR A 111 -6.24 -22.52 -7.37
N LYS A 112 -5.76 -21.36 -6.92
CA LYS A 112 -6.55 -20.14 -6.68
C LYS A 112 -6.34 -19.08 -7.77
N ASP A 113 -5.64 -19.42 -8.85
CA ASP A 113 -5.18 -18.47 -9.86
C ASP A 113 -5.35 -19.02 -11.28
N ASN A 114 -5.04 -18.20 -12.29
CA ASN A 114 -5.04 -18.61 -13.69
C ASN A 114 -3.61 -18.93 -14.19
N LEU A 115 -3.53 -19.74 -15.24
CA LEU A 115 -2.25 -20.20 -15.80
C LEU A 115 -1.37 -19.05 -16.30
N GLU A 116 -1.97 -17.99 -16.86
CA GLU A 116 -1.25 -16.82 -17.35
C GLU A 116 -0.49 -16.11 -16.23
N ASN A 117 -1.15 -15.84 -15.10
CA ASN A 117 -0.49 -15.22 -13.96
C ASN A 117 0.60 -16.12 -13.37
N VAL A 118 0.35 -17.44 -13.27
CA VAL A 118 1.38 -18.37 -12.80
C VAL A 118 2.62 -18.36 -13.70
N ASN A 119 2.44 -18.36 -15.02
CA ASN A 119 3.53 -18.25 -15.99
C ASN A 119 4.28 -16.91 -15.89
N ASN A 120 3.55 -15.80 -15.69
CA ASN A 120 4.16 -14.51 -15.41
C ASN A 120 5.02 -14.55 -14.13
N GLN A 121 4.55 -15.20 -13.06
CA GLN A 121 5.34 -15.33 -11.82
C GLN A 121 6.59 -16.21 -12.01
N ILE A 122 6.52 -17.27 -12.83
CA ILE A 122 7.69 -18.08 -13.19
C ILE A 122 8.71 -17.22 -13.94
N GLY A 123 8.26 -16.43 -14.93
CA GLY A 123 9.12 -15.50 -15.69
C GLY A 123 9.78 -14.47 -14.79
N GLN A 124 9.00 -13.84 -13.90
CA GLN A 124 9.53 -12.87 -12.91
C GLN A 124 10.59 -13.50 -12.00
N CYS A 125 10.45 -14.77 -11.59
CA CYS A 125 11.48 -15.45 -10.81
C CYS A 125 12.79 -15.59 -11.60
N ILE A 126 12.71 -15.97 -12.88
CA ILE A 126 13.87 -16.11 -13.77
C ILE A 126 14.57 -14.76 -13.95
N GLU A 127 13.83 -13.69 -14.27
CA GLU A 127 14.38 -12.34 -14.39
C GLU A 127 15.08 -11.86 -13.10
N LYS A 128 14.55 -12.22 -11.93
CA LYS A 128 15.18 -11.89 -10.64
C LYS A 128 16.53 -12.57 -10.46
N PHE A 129 16.69 -13.81 -10.91
CA PHE A 129 18.00 -14.48 -10.93
C PHE A 129 18.96 -13.81 -11.92
N GLU A 130 18.49 -13.42 -13.11
CA GLU A 130 19.34 -12.75 -14.09
C GLU A 130 19.86 -11.40 -13.57
N LYS A 131 19.02 -10.64 -12.85
CA LYS A 131 19.39 -9.35 -12.22
C LYS A 131 20.54 -9.45 -11.22
N VAL A 132 20.76 -10.61 -10.61
CA VAL A 132 21.88 -10.86 -9.69
C VAL A 132 23.01 -11.67 -10.34
N GLY A 133 23.01 -11.77 -11.67
CA GLY A 133 24.05 -12.41 -12.47
C GLY A 133 23.94 -13.94 -12.58
N ILE A 134 22.77 -14.51 -12.31
CA ILE A 134 22.53 -15.96 -12.41
C ILE A 134 21.69 -16.25 -13.65
N GLN A 135 22.30 -16.89 -14.64
CA GLN A 135 21.59 -17.36 -15.82
C GLN A 135 20.88 -18.68 -15.51
N ILE A 136 19.55 -18.69 -15.63
CA ILE A 136 18.74 -19.90 -15.47
C ILE A 136 18.57 -20.58 -16.82
N THR A 137 18.80 -21.88 -16.87
CA THR A 137 18.69 -22.67 -18.09
C THR A 137 17.74 -23.84 -17.91
N LEU A 138 17.43 -24.55 -19.01
CA LEU A 138 16.62 -25.76 -18.95
C LEU A 138 17.24 -26.85 -18.05
N GLU A 139 18.57 -26.85 -17.88
CA GLU A 139 19.28 -27.81 -17.03
C GLU A 139 19.02 -27.60 -15.53
N ASP A 140 18.53 -26.43 -15.12
CA ASP A 140 18.19 -26.16 -13.73
C ASP A 140 16.82 -26.73 -13.33
N PHE A 141 16.04 -27.23 -14.29
CA PHE A 141 14.69 -27.75 -14.11
C PHE A 141 14.64 -29.30 -14.11
N GLU A 142 15.27 -29.93 -13.12
CA GLU A 142 15.51 -31.40 -13.09
C GLU A 142 14.52 -32.22 -12.26
N TYR A 143 13.49 -31.63 -11.64
CA TYR A 143 12.57 -32.38 -10.76
C TYR A 143 11.81 -33.51 -11.46
N SER A 144 11.45 -33.33 -12.73
CA SER A 144 10.81 -34.37 -13.54
C SER A 144 10.97 -34.10 -15.03
N ILE A 145 10.78 -35.12 -15.86
CA ILE A 145 10.76 -34.94 -17.31
C ILE A 145 9.68 -33.96 -17.76
N TYR A 146 8.55 -33.92 -17.04
CA TYR A 146 7.39 -33.09 -17.35
C TYR A 146 7.73 -31.60 -17.18
N VAL A 147 8.51 -31.26 -16.16
CA VAL A 147 9.04 -29.90 -15.99
C VAL A 147 9.95 -29.55 -17.16
N GLN A 148 10.89 -30.44 -17.55
CA GLN A 148 11.77 -30.16 -18.68
C GLN A 148 10.99 -29.96 -19.99
N GLU A 149 9.98 -30.79 -20.26
CA GLU A 149 9.14 -30.64 -21.45
C GLU A 149 8.38 -29.32 -21.46
N TYR A 150 7.81 -28.91 -20.32
CA TYR A 150 7.09 -27.65 -20.19
C TYR A 150 8.03 -26.46 -20.31
N MET A 151 9.10 -26.44 -19.51
CA MET A 151 10.05 -25.32 -19.45
C MET A 151 10.78 -25.11 -20.76
N LYS A 152 11.01 -26.17 -21.56
CA LYS A 152 11.55 -26.02 -22.91
C LYS A 152 10.65 -25.16 -23.80
N VAL A 153 9.33 -25.37 -23.75
CA VAL A 153 8.37 -24.55 -24.49
C VAL A 153 8.22 -23.17 -23.84
N PHE A 154 8.22 -23.10 -22.50
CA PHE A 154 8.20 -21.83 -21.77
C PHE A 154 9.32 -20.90 -22.23
N PHE A 155 10.58 -21.36 -22.22
CA PHE A 155 11.73 -20.54 -22.64
C PHE A 155 11.68 -20.11 -24.11
N GLN A 156 11.04 -20.89 -24.99
CA GLN A 156 10.84 -20.51 -26.39
C GLN A 156 9.78 -19.40 -26.54
N GLU A 157 8.72 -19.46 -25.74
CA GLU A 157 7.54 -18.63 -25.95
C GLU A 157 7.51 -17.36 -25.09
N ILE A 158 8.10 -17.38 -23.89
CA ILE A 158 7.90 -16.32 -22.90
C ILE A 158 8.41 -14.95 -23.37
N ASN A 159 9.51 -14.93 -24.12
CA ASN A 159 10.12 -13.70 -24.64
C ASN A 159 9.44 -13.19 -25.93
N GLU A 160 8.86 -14.08 -26.74
CA GLU A 160 8.29 -13.75 -28.06
C GLU A 160 6.79 -13.50 -28.00
N ASN A 161 6.05 -14.36 -27.29
CA ASN A 161 4.57 -14.42 -27.29
C ASN A 161 3.96 -14.23 -25.90
N GLY A 162 4.80 -14.07 -24.86
CA GLY A 162 4.37 -13.82 -23.48
C GLY A 162 3.74 -15.04 -22.78
N ALA A 163 3.31 -14.83 -21.54
CA ALA A 163 2.79 -15.88 -20.66
C ALA A 163 1.44 -16.48 -21.08
N ASN A 164 0.75 -15.85 -22.03
CA ASN A 164 -0.56 -16.25 -22.53
C ASN A 164 -0.49 -17.03 -23.87
N SER A 165 0.71 -17.41 -24.32
CA SER A 165 0.93 -18.13 -25.59
C SER A 165 0.04 -19.38 -25.70
N GLU A 166 -0.65 -19.51 -26.84
CA GLU A 166 -1.49 -20.67 -27.15
C GLU A 166 -0.69 -21.98 -27.17
N LYS A 167 0.57 -21.93 -27.61
CA LYS A 167 1.46 -23.08 -27.60
C LYS A 167 1.81 -23.50 -26.16
N LEU A 168 1.99 -22.52 -25.27
CA LEU A 168 2.27 -22.77 -23.87
C LEU A 168 1.05 -23.38 -23.15
N LYS A 169 -0.17 -22.88 -23.42
CA LYS A 169 -1.43 -23.45 -22.92
C LYS A 169 -1.62 -24.89 -23.38
N LYS A 170 -1.48 -25.15 -24.68
CA LYS A 170 -1.56 -26.51 -25.24
C LYS A 170 -0.55 -27.45 -24.60
N LYS A 171 0.68 -26.97 -24.37
CA LYS A 171 1.71 -27.77 -23.72
C LYS A 171 1.41 -28.04 -22.25
N PHE A 172 0.85 -27.06 -21.54
CA PHE A 172 0.36 -27.24 -20.17
C PHE A 172 -0.71 -28.33 -20.12
N ASP A 173 -1.76 -28.23 -20.93
CA ASP A 173 -2.86 -29.20 -20.95
C ASP A 173 -2.37 -30.61 -21.27
N GLU A 174 -1.48 -30.75 -22.25
CA GLU A 174 -0.88 -32.03 -22.63
C GLU A 174 -0.12 -32.70 -21.47
N ILE A 175 0.59 -31.90 -20.67
CA ILE A 175 1.38 -32.40 -19.54
C ILE A 175 0.54 -32.58 -18.29
N TYR A 176 -0.46 -31.73 -18.04
CA TYR A 176 -1.25 -31.73 -16.81
C TYR A 176 -1.95 -33.07 -16.58
N TRP A 177 -2.49 -33.69 -17.64
CA TRP A 177 -3.09 -35.03 -17.56
C TRP A 177 -2.08 -36.14 -17.24
N LYS A 178 -0.79 -35.92 -17.52
CA LYS A 178 0.30 -36.85 -17.18
C LYS A 178 0.86 -36.57 -15.78
N CYS A 179 0.86 -35.30 -15.37
CA CYS A 179 1.43 -34.80 -14.12
C CYS A 179 0.64 -33.58 -13.62
N PRO A 180 -0.44 -33.79 -12.83
CA PRO A 180 -1.24 -32.69 -12.28
C PRO A 180 -0.45 -31.76 -11.35
N GLU A 181 0.67 -32.25 -10.82
CA GLU A 181 1.54 -31.51 -9.90
C GLU A 181 2.68 -30.76 -10.61
N LEU A 182 2.58 -30.55 -11.93
CA LEU A 182 3.61 -29.86 -12.74
C LEU A 182 4.07 -28.53 -12.14
N LEU A 183 3.12 -27.67 -11.76
CA LEU A 183 3.42 -26.33 -11.23
C LEU A 183 4.10 -26.41 -9.85
N MET A 184 3.73 -27.39 -9.03
CA MET A 184 4.45 -27.69 -7.78
C MET A 184 5.88 -28.13 -8.06
N HIS A 185 6.13 -28.98 -9.07
CA HIS A 185 7.51 -29.32 -9.45
C HIS A 185 8.30 -28.09 -9.92
N ILE A 186 7.71 -27.17 -10.69
CA ILE A 186 8.36 -25.94 -11.14
C ILE A 186 8.71 -25.03 -9.93
N GLU A 187 7.75 -24.83 -9.02
CA GLU A 187 7.95 -24.10 -7.76
C GLU A 187 9.17 -24.65 -6.99
N LEU A 188 9.23 -25.97 -6.84
CA LEU A 188 10.32 -26.62 -6.12
C LEU A 188 11.68 -26.49 -6.84
N ASN A 189 11.72 -26.48 -8.18
CA ASN A 189 12.95 -26.16 -8.90
C ASN A 189 13.43 -24.74 -8.57
N LEU A 190 12.54 -23.74 -8.59
CA LEU A 190 12.90 -22.35 -8.30
C LEU A 190 13.47 -22.18 -6.89
N ARG A 191 12.89 -22.89 -5.90
CA ARG A 191 13.44 -22.93 -4.53
C ARG A 191 14.82 -23.58 -4.47
N ASN A 192 15.00 -24.71 -5.15
CA ASN A 192 16.28 -25.41 -5.21
C ASN A 192 17.37 -24.57 -5.90
N ILE A 193 17.02 -23.89 -6.99
CA ILE A 193 17.90 -22.94 -7.69
C ILE A 193 18.39 -21.86 -6.74
N TYR A 194 17.49 -21.23 -5.97
CA TYR A 194 17.90 -20.25 -4.96
C TYR A 194 18.89 -20.84 -3.96
N LEU A 195 18.61 -22.02 -3.39
CA LEU A 195 19.52 -22.64 -2.41
C LEU A 195 20.88 -23.01 -3.02
N LYS A 196 20.91 -23.48 -4.27
CA LYS A 196 22.13 -23.82 -5.04
C LYS A 196 23.03 -22.60 -5.22
N TYR A 197 22.45 -21.43 -5.49
CA TYR A 197 23.18 -20.20 -5.78
C TYR A 197 23.23 -19.20 -4.62
N GLN A 198 22.66 -19.54 -3.46
CA GLN A 198 22.46 -18.61 -2.34
C GLN A 198 23.73 -17.82 -1.98
N GLN A 199 24.90 -18.47 -1.90
CA GLN A 199 26.16 -17.81 -1.57
C GLN A 199 26.57 -16.74 -2.59
N ALA A 200 26.33 -16.98 -3.88
CA ALA A 200 26.63 -16.01 -4.94
C ALA A 200 25.67 -14.80 -4.86
N ILE A 201 24.39 -15.07 -4.59
CA ILE A 201 23.36 -14.03 -4.42
C ILE A 201 23.66 -13.18 -3.18
N ASP A 202 23.98 -13.79 -2.05
CA ASP A 202 24.34 -13.08 -0.82
C ASP A 202 25.55 -12.18 -1.06
N LYS A 203 26.58 -12.69 -1.75
CA LYS A 203 27.76 -11.91 -2.13
C LYS A 203 27.44 -10.73 -3.05
N PHE A 204 26.51 -10.90 -4.00
CA PHE A 204 26.05 -9.80 -4.86
C PHE A 204 25.49 -8.64 -4.03
N TYR A 205 24.57 -8.92 -3.10
CA TYR A 205 23.98 -7.87 -2.27
C TYR A 205 24.98 -7.21 -1.33
N GLU A 206 25.96 -7.95 -0.78
CA GLU A 206 27.02 -7.37 0.05
C GLU A 206 27.96 -6.44 -0.74
N ILE A 207 28.29 -6.80 -1.99
CA ILE A 207 29.10 -5.96 -2.88
C ILE A 207 28.33 -4.68 -3.23
N GLU A 208 27.08 -4.80 -3.66
CA GLU A 208 26.25 -3.64 -4.00
C GLU A 208 26.10 -2.70 -2.80
N LYS A 209 25.84 -3.25 -1.61
CA LYS A 209 25.77 -2.50 -0.35
C LYS A 209 27.04 -1.69 -0.10
N SER A 210 28.19 -2.35 -0.21
CA SER A 210 29.49 -1.72 -0.01
C SER A 210 29.76 -0.62 -1.04
N ASN A 211 29.47 -0.87 -2.32
CA ASN A 211 29.64 0.09 -3.41
C ASN A 211 28.84 1.37 -3.17
N LYS A 212 27.59 1.24 -2.72
CA LYS A 212 26.72 2.41 -2.50
C LYS A 212 27.07 3.19 -1.25
N LEU A 213 27.41 2.52 -0.15
CA LEU A 213 27.90 3.21 1.04
C LEU A 213 29.19 4.01 0.73
N ASN A 214 30.10 3.45 -0.07
CA ASN A 214 31.32 4.13 -0.51
C ASN A 214 31.05 5.37 -1.40
N GLN A 215 30.01 5.33 -2.24
CA GLN A 215 29.65 6.46 -3.10
C GLN A 215 29.11 7.66 -2.31
N ILE A 216 28.31 7.41 -1.28
CA ILE A 216 27.54 8.45 -0.59
C ILE A 216 28.33 9.01 0.59
N LYS A 217 29.27 8.24 1.17
CA LYS A 217 30.11 8.63 2.33
C LYS A 217 29.29 9.00 3.57
N ILE A 218 28.18 8.30 3.80
CA ILE A 218 27.28 8.50 4.94
C ILE A 218 27.00 7.15 5.58
N THR A 219 26.80 7.11 6.90
CA THR A 219 26.48 5.87 7.64
C THR A 219 25.04 5.41 7.41
N PRO A 220 24.73 4.11 7.58
CA PRO A 220 23.36 3.60 7.54
C PRO A 220 22.40 4.32 8.49
N GLU A 221 22.84 4.67 9.71
CA GLU A 221 22.01 5.40 10.68
C GLU A 221 21.65 6.81 10.20
N GLU A 222 22.61 7.51 9.62
CA GLU A 222 22.41 8.86 9.08
C GLU A 222 21.45 8.85 7.87
N ILE A 223 21.54 7.86 6.98
CA ILE A 223 20.60 7.68 5.86
C ILE A 223 19.18 7.43 6.38
N LYS A 224 19.02 6.58 7.41
CA LYS A 224 17.72 6.33 8.05
C LYS A 224 17.15 7.61 8.66
N LYS A 225 17.94 8.37 9.41
CA LYS A 225 17.51 9.67 9.99
C LYS A 225 17.12 10.67 8.91
N MET A 226 17.91 10.77 7.85
CA MET A 226 17.63 11.65 6.70
C MET A 226 16.32 11.27 6.02
N ASN A 227 16.08 9.98 5.77
CA ASN A 227 14.85 9.49 5.15
C ASN A 227 13.61 9.80 6.02
N ILE A 228 13.68 9.57 7.33
CA ILE A 228 12.61 9.94 8.27
C ILE A 228 12.34 11.44 8.20
N ASN A 229 13.37 12.28 8.18
CA ASN A 229 13.20 13.73 8.12
C ASN A 229 12.56 14.19 6.79
N ILE A 230 13.01 13.65 5.66
CA ILE A 230 12.43 13.93 4.34
C ILE A 230 10.94 13.53 4.32
N LYS A 231 10.59 12.37 4.89
CA LYS A 231 9.18 11.93 4.98
C LYS A 231 8.34 12.89 5.83
N LYS A 232 8.83 13.36 6.98
CA LYS A 232 8.14 14.35 7.80
C LYS A 232 7.89 15.65 7.03
N GLN A 233 8.92 16.17 6.37
CA GLN A 233 8.83 17.39 5.55
C GLN A 233 7.85 17.22 4.39
N LEU A 234 7.89 16.07 3.70
CA LEU A 234 6.97 15.78 2.61
C LEU A 234 5.51 15.73 3.09
N ILE A 235 5.25 15.10 4.25
CA ILE A 235 3.90 15.07 4.84
C ILE A 235 3.46 16.49 5.20
N GLU A 236 4.31 17.26 5.86
CA GLU A 236 4.02 18.65 6.24
C GLU A 236 3.70 19.53 5.02
N VAL A 237 4.49 19.45 3.95
CA VAL A 237 4.23 20.15 2.68
C VAL A 237 2.87 19.75 2.10
N LYS A 238 2.55 18.45 2.11
CA LYS A 238 1.28 17.93 1.56
C LYS A 238 0.07 18.36 2.39
N GLU A 239 0.18 18.31 3.71
CA GLU A 239 -0.90 18.65 4.63
C GLU A 239 -1.16 20.15 4.70
N ASN A 240 -0.12 20.99 4.55
CA ASN A 240 -0.25 22.44 4.54
C ASN A 240 -0.51 23.02 3.13
N ASP A 241 -0.63 22.18 2.10
CA ASP A 241 -0.97 22.62 0.75
C ASP A 241 -2.44 23.07 0.71
N VAL A 242 -2.62 24.38 0.85
CA VAL A 242 -3.90 25.07 0.84
C VAL A 242 -4.72 24.75 -0.42
N LYS A 243 -4.08 24.56 -1.57
CA LYS A 243 -4.79 24.22 -2.81
C LYS A 243 -5.26 22.78 -2.79
N ARG A 244 -4.45 21.86 -2.25
CA ARG A 244 -4.86 20.47 -2.03
C ARG A 244 -6.09 20.41 -1.12
N ILE A 245 -6.08 21.16 -0.02
CA ILE A 245 -7.23 21.27 0.90
C ILE A 245 -8.46 21.80 0.16
N GLN A 246 -8.34 22.89 -0.61
CA GLN A 246 -9.43 23.42 -1.41
C GLN A 246 -9.97 22.37 -2.41
N GLN A 247 -9.09 21.62 -3.07
CA GLN A 247 -9.49 20.55 -3.98
C GLN A 247 -10.25 19.44 -3.25
N GLU A 248 -9.87 19.08 -2.02
CA GLU A 248 -10.59 18.09 -1.23
C GLU A 248 -12.03 18.52 -0.91
N PHE A 249 -12.28 19.82 -0.72
CA PHE A 249 -13.65 20.35 -0.64
C PHE A 249 -14.41 20.25 -1.97
N LEU A 250 -13.75 20.60 -3.08
CA LEU A 250 -14.35 20.53 -4.43
C LEU A 250 -14.65 19.09 -4.86
N ASP A 251 -13.85 18.12 -4.42
CA ASP A 251 -14.06 16.69 -4.64
C ASP A 251 -15.13 16.09 -3.70
N GLY A 252 -15.60 16.85 -2.70
CA GLY A 252 -16.54 16.38 -1.69
C GLY A 252 -15.94 15.46 -0.61
N LYS A 253 -14.60 15.37 -0.53
CA LYS A 253 -13.89 14.64 0.53
C LYS A 253 -13.99 15.39 1.86
N LEU A 254 -13.88 16.72 1.81
CA LEU A 254 -14.16 17.60 2.94
C LEU A 254 -15.53 18.26 2.76
N ASN A 255 -16.28 18.34 3.85
CA ASN A 255 -17.60 18.95 3.86
C ASN A 255 -17.51 20.32 4.56
N VAL A 256 -17.85 21.39 3.84
CA VAL A 256 -17.84 22.78 4.35
C VAL A 256 -18.64 22.94 5.66
N LYS A 257 -19.72 22.16 5.85
CA LYS A 257 -20.54 22.19 7.07
C LYS A 257 -19.78 21.74 8.32
N ASN A 258 -18.73 20.93 8.17
CA ASN A 258 -17.88 20.51 9.29
C ASN A 258 -16.97 21.63 9.80
N PHE A 259 -16.83 22.71 9.01
CA PHE A 259 -15.93 23.83 9.26
C PHE A 259 -16.66 25.13 9.62
N ALA A 260 -17.98 25.08 9.80
CA ALA A 260 -18.71 26.21 10.38
C ALA A 260 -18.14 26.54 11.78
N ASP A 261 -17.99 27.82 12.10
CA ASP A 261 -17.35 28.29 13.34
C ASP A 261 -17.92 27.62 14.60
N SER A 262 -19.25 27.50 14.68
CA SER A 262 -19.92 26.84 15.81
C SER A 262 -19.57 25.36 15.91
N LYS A 263 -19.43 24.67 14.78
CA LYS A 263 -19.07 23.24 14.73
C LYS A 263 -17.62 23.01 15.11
N ILE A 264 -16.70 23.82 14.60
CA ILE A 264 -15.28 23.74 14.95
C ILE A 264 -15.08 24.07 16.42
N ARG A 265 -15.73 25.12 16.95
CA ARG A 265 -15.67 25.47 18.37
C ARG A 265 -16.16 24.33 19.26
N LEU A 266 -17.26 23.65 18.89
CA LEU A 266 -17.74 22.46 19.59
C LEU A 266 -16.72 21.31 19.54
N ASN A 267 -16.05 21.09 18.41
CA ASN A 267 -15.01 20.08 18.31
C ASN A 267 -13.81 20.42 19.21
N ILE A 268 -13.38 21.68 19.25
CA ILE A 268 -12.30 22.15 20.13
C ILE A 268 -12.69 21.95 21.60
N GLN A 269 -13.91 22.33 21.99
CA GLN A 269 -14.43 22.16 23.35
C GLN A 269 -14.44 20.70 23.84
N LYS A 270 -14.64 19.75 22.92
CA LYS A 270 -14.58 18.31 23.23
C LYS A 270 -13.16 17.81 23.46
N ILE A 271 -12.16 18.46 22.87
CA ILE A 271 -10.78 17.98 22.83
C ILE A 271 -9.88 18.72 23.82
N LEU A 272 -10.11 20.01 24.06
CA LEU A 272 -9.27 20.88 24.88
C LEU A 272 -10.03 21.41 26.10
N ALA A 273 -9.27 21.70 27.16
CA ALA A 273 -9.73 22.49 28.30
C ALA A 273 -10.19 23.89 27.86
N GLU A 274 -11.14 24.46 28.62
CA GLU A 274 -11.84 25.69 28.25
C GLU A 274 -10.89 26.90 28.13
N ASN A 275 -9.87 26.95 28.97
CA ASN A 275 -8.84 27.99 28.98
C ASN A 275 -7.91 27.98 27.75
N LEU A 276 -7.93 26.93 26.91
CA LEU A 276 -7.06 26.80 25.74
C LEU A 276 -7.78 27.02 24.40
N ILE A 277 -9.11 27.17 24.43
CA ILE A 277 -9.93 27.19 23.20
C ILE A 277 -9.57 28.41 22.33
N ASP A 278 -9.44 29.58 22.93
CA ASP A 278 -9.22 30.81 22.18
C ASP A 278 -7.77 30.99 21.73
N GLU A 279 -6.82 30.35 22.43
CA GLU A 279 -5.38 30.41 22.12
C GLU A 279 -4.97 29.53 20.94
N ILE A 280 -5.78 28.53 20.56
CA ILE A 280 -5.42 27.49 19.60
C ILE A 280 -4.88 28.02 18.26
N TYR A 281 -5.37 29.18 17.82
CA TYR A 281 -5.01 29.78 16.52
C TYR A 281 -3.73 30.61 16.57
N GLU A 282 -3.28 31.04 17.75
CA GLU A 282 -2.12 31.91 17.93
C GLU A 282 -0.96 31.19 18.64
N ASN A 283 -1.27 30.20 19.46
CA ASN A 283 -0.31 29.44 20.24
C ASN A 283 0.22 28.22 19.47
N LYS A 284 1.45 28.35 18.96
CA LYS A 284 2.13 27.27 18.21
C LYS A 284 2.33 25.99 19.02
N GLU A 285 2.53 26.10 20.33
CA GLU A 285 2.73 24.91 21.18
C GLU A 285 1.46 24.05 21.24
N ILE A 286 0.29 24.69 21.37
CA ILE A 286 -1.01 24.00 21.32
C ILE A 286 -1.19 23.32 19.95
N GLN A 287 -0.87 24.02 18.85
CA GLN A 287 -0.96 23.47 17.49
C GLN A 287 -0.04 22.25 17.30
N GLU A 288 1.20 22.32 17.81
CA GLU A 288 2.11 21.18 17.81
C GLU A 288 1.59 20.00 18.65
N ASN A 289 1.01 20.28 19.81
CA ASN A 289 0.44 19.25 20.68
C ASN A 289 -0.77 18.57 20.05
N ILE A 290 -1.61 19.32 19.32
CA ILE A 290 -2.70 18.75 18.50
C ILE A 290 -2.14 17.80 17.44
N ASN A 291 -1.08 18.19 16.73
CA ASN A 291 -0.45 17.34 15.73
C ASN A 291 0.16 16.08 16.35
N LYS A 292 0.88 16.21 17.46
CA LYS A 292 1.46 15.07 18.21
C LYS A 292 0.35 14.13 18.68
N PHE A 293 -0.77 14.68 19.17
CA PHE A 293 -1.90 13.89 19.66
C PHE A 293 -2.59 13.13 18.53
N LEU A 294 -2.89 13.81 17.43
CA LEU A 294 -3.47 13.20 16.24
C LEU A 294 -2.59 12.03 15.74
N ASN A 295 -1.27 12.24 15.67
CA ASN A 295 -0.33 11.18 15.28
C ASN A 295 -0.35 10.01 16.27
N SER A 296 -0.41 10.27 17.57
CA SER A 296 -0.49 9.22 18.61
C SER A 296 -1.77 8.40 18.51
N LEU A 297 -2.91 9.04 18.25
CA LEU A 297 -4.19 8.33 18.07
C LEU A 297 -4.23 7.53 16.77
N ILE A 298 -3.66 8.06 15.67
CA ILE A 298 -3.52 7.32 14.41
C ILE A 298 -2.60 6.11 14.60
N GLU A 299 -1.47 6.30 15.28
CA GLU A 299 -0.54 5.22 15.60
C GLU A 299 -1.22 4.13 16.43
N TYR A 300 -1.98 4.51 17.47
CA TYR A 300 -2.74 3.57 18.30
C TYR A 300 -3.85 2.86 17.51
N TYR A 301 -4.57 3.56 16.64
CA TYR A 301 -5.59 2.96 15.76
C TYR A 301 -5.03 1.86 14.86
N TYR A 302 -3.81 2.05 14.32
CA TYR A 302 -3.15 1.01 13.54
C TYR A 302 -2.55 -0.08 14.41
N TYR A 303 -2.03 0.24 15.60
CA TYR A 303 -1.61 -0.76 16.57
C TYR A 303 -2.74 -1.76 16.86
N MET A 304 -3.95 -1.28 17.16
CA MET A 304 -5.12 -2.15 17.40
C MET A 304 -5.43 -3.06 16.20
N GLN A 305 -5.29 -2.55 14.97
CA GLN A 305 -5.55 -3.35 13.78
C GLN A 305 -4.54 -4.48 13.55
N PHE A 306 -3.31 -4.33 14.06
CA PHE A 306 -2.21 -5.27 13.87
C PHE A 306 -1.76 -5.96 15.16
N GLU A 307 -2.52 -5.80 16.25
CA GLU A 307 -2.23 -6.40 17.55
C GLU A 307 -2.13 -7.93 17.48
N PHE A 308 -2.93 -8.57 16.60
CA PHE A 308 -2.87 -10.00 16.37
C PHE A 308 -1.48 -10.50 15.93
N ILE A 309 -0.73 -9.69 15.17
CA ILE A 309 0.65 -10.00 14.75
C ILE A 309 1.59 -9.93 15.96
N ILE A 310 1.46 -8.88 16.77
CA ILE A 310 2.25 -8.73 18.00
C ILE A 310 2.02 -9.93 18.93
N ASN A 311 0.77 -10.33 19.11
CA ASN A 311 0.40 -11.44 19.99
C ASN A 311 0.97 -12.78 19.49
N ASP A 312 0.95 -13.04 18.17
CA ASP A 312 1.56 -14.23 17.59
C ASP A 312 3.09 -14.23 17.76
N ILE A 313 3.76 -13.09 17.52
CA ILE A 313 5.20 -12.96 17.76
C ILE A 313 5.54 -13.14 19.23
N LYS A 314 4.79 -12.54 20.16
CA LYS A 314 4.98 -12.71 21.61
C LYS A 314 4.93 -14.20 21.99
N LYS A 315 3.98 -14.96 21.42
CA LYS A 315 3.86 -16.40 21.63
C LYS A 315 5.11 -17.14 21.18
N HIS A 316 5.57 -16.89 19.95
CA HIS A 316 6.78 -17.54 19.41
C HIS A 316 8.06 -17.08 20.12
N TYR A 317 8.14 -15.82 20.54
CA TYR A 317 9.29 -15.29 21.27
C TYR A 317 9.53 -16.02 22.60
N LYS A 318 8.48 -16.44 23.31
CA LYS A 318 8.58 -17.19 24.57
C LYS A 318 9.33 -18.52 24.41
N GLU A 319 9.30 -19.11 23.22
CA GLU A 319 9.94 -20.39 22.91
C GLU A 319 11.17 -20.23 22.01
N LYS A 320 11.70 -19.01 21.85
CA LYS A 320 12.70 -18.68 20.82
C LYS A 320 13.97 -19.53 20.88
N GLU A 321 14.37 -19.98 22.07
CA GLU A 321 15.56 -20.84 22.23
C GLU A 321 15.43 -22.17 21.46
N ASN A 322 14.19 -22.67 21.29
CA ASN A 322 13.91 -23.86 20.48
C ASN A 322 14.15 -23.63 18.98
N TYR A 323 14.25 -22.37 18.55
CA TYR A 323 14.40 -21.99 17.14
C TYR A 323 15.85 -21.76 16.73
N LYS A 324 16.79 -22.06 17.62
CA LYS A 324 18.22 -22.05 17.31
C LYS A 324 18.55 -23.15 16.29
N LYS A 325 19.16 -22.77 15.16
CA LYS A 325 19.61 -23.68 14.08
C LYS A 325 18.52 -24.52 13.39
N ILE A 326 17.22 -24.33 13.69
CA ILE A 326 16.14 -25.12 13.07
C ILE A 326 16.10 -24.93 11.55
N TYR A 327 16.36 -23.71 11.07
CA TYR A 327 16.41 -23.38 9.66
C TYR A 327 17.53 -24.15 8.94
N ASP A 328 18.75 -24.10 9.48
CA ASP A 328 19.91 -24.80 8.92
C ASP A 328 19.72 -26.32 8.88
N ASN A 329 19.09 -26.87 9.92
CA ASN A 329 18.78 -28.30 9.99
C ASN A 329 17.79 -28.72 8.90
N THR A 330 16.70 -27.98 8.72
CA THR A 330 15.72 -28.24 7.66
C THR A 330 16.35 -28.06 6.27
N LYS A 331 17.19 -27.04 6.07
CA LYS A 331 17.93 -26.84 4.81
C LYS A 331 18.81 -28.05 4.48
N LYS A 332 19.56 -28.58 5.44
CA LYS A 332 20.40 -29.79 5.24
C LYS A 332 19.57 -31.03 4.88
N GLU A 333 18.38 -31.18 5.45
CA GLU A 333 17.47 -32.28 5.11
C GLU A 333 16.95 -32.16 3.67
N ILE A 334 16.57 -30.95 3.25
CA ILE A 334 16.18 -30.65 1.87
C ILE A 334 17.33 -31.00 0.92
N GLU A 335 18.56 -30.53 1.18
CA GLU A 335 19.72 -30.84 0.32
C GLU A 335 19.97 -32.35 0.16
N LYS A 336 19.72 -33.15 1.21
CA LYS A 336 19.82 -34.61 1.13
C LYS A 336 18.74 -35.21 0.23
N LEU A 337 17.50 -34.74 0.38
CA LEU A 337 16.37 -35.19 -0.43
C LEU A 337 16.53 -34.78 -1.91
N GLU A 338 16.99 -33.56 -2.18
CA GLU A 338 17.28 -33.04 -3.53
C GLU A 338 18.35 -33.89 -4.23
N LYS A 339 19.44 -34.20 -3.51
CA LYS A 339 20.50 -35.11 -4.01
C LYS A 339 19.95 -36.51 -4.29
N ASN A 340 19.03 -37.00 -3.47
CA ASN A 340 18.37 -38.29 -3.70
C ASN A 340 17.48 -38.25 -4.96
N LEU A 341 16.65 -37.22 -5.09
CA LEU A 341 15.78 -37.03 -6.26
C LEU A 341 16.60 -36.97 -7.56
N LYS A 342 17.70 -36.22 -7.58
CA LYS A 342 18.61 -36.15 -8.74
C LYS A 342 19.19 -37.52 -9.11
N LYS A 343 19.55 -38.35 -8.12
CA LYS A 343 20.01 -39.72 -8.36
C LYS A 343 18.91 -40.61 -8.94
N LEU A 344 17.68 -40.53 -8.40
CA LEU A 344 16.53 -41.29 -8.88
C LEU A 344 16.17 -40.90 -10.32
N ASN A 345 16.09 -39.61 -10.61
CA ASN A 345 15.81 -39.12 -11.96
C ASN A 345 16.86 -39.59 -12.97
N LYS A 346 18.15 -39.55 -12.62
CA LYS A 346 19.22 -40.10 -13.48
C LYS A 346 19.09 -41.60 -13.74
N LYS A 347 18.60 -42.40 -12.78
CA LYS A 347 18.39 -43.85 -12.99
C LYS A 347 17.32 -44.11 -14.04
N VAL A 348 16.24 -43.31 -14.04
CA VAL A 348 15.11 -43.48 -14.96
C VAL A 348 15.40 -42.88 -16.33
N THR A 349 16.27 -41.86 -16.43
CA THR A 349 16.66 -41.25 -17.71
C THR A 349 17.91 -41.88 -18.35
N ARG A 350 18.63 -42.76 -17.65
CA ARG A 350 19.80 -43.48 -18.19
C ARG A 350 19.39 -44.34 -19.40
N LYS A 351 19.72 -43.86 -20.59
CA LYS A 351 19.86 -44.67 -21.81
C LYS A 351 21.13 -45.52 -21.67
N GLY A 352 21.01 -46.74 -21.14
CA GLY A 352 22.14 -47.68 -21.11
C GLY A 352 22.62 -48.07 -22.52
N LEU A 353 23.86 -48.58 -22.61
CA LEU A 353 24.50 -49.10 -23.84
C LEU A 353 23.65 -50.17 -24.57
N PHE A 354 22.70 -50.79 -23.89
CA PHE A 354 21.68 -51.66 -24.48
C PHE A 354 20.35 -50.91 -24.52
N ARG A 355 20.00 -50.41 -25.71
CA ARG A 355 18.79 -49.64 -26.02
C ARG A 355 17.52 -50.38 -25.58
N ILE A 356 16.69 -49.72 -24.77
CA ILE A 356 15.24 -49.85 -24.91
C ILE A 356 14.72 -48.48 -25.41
N LYS A 357 14.50 -48.41 -26.72
CA LYS A 357 13.71 -47.32 -27.33
C LYS A 357 12.26 -47.56 -26.92
N ASN A 358 11.60 -46.53 -26.40
CA ASN A 358 10.15 -46.46 -26.13
C ASN A 358 9.66 -46.94 -24.75
N VAL A 359 10.35 -46.59 -23.66
CA VAL A 359 9.66 -46.55 -22.35
C VAL A 359 9.10 -45.15 -22.16
N SER A 360 7.77 -45.03 -22.18
CA SER A 360 7.11 -43.79 -21.74
C SER A 360 7.55 -43.51 -20.31
N TYR A 361 8.28 -42.41 -20.09
CA TYR A 361 8.70 -42.04 -18.76
C TYR A 361 7.46 -41.85 -17.90
N LYS A 362 7.29 -42.72 -16.90
CA LYS A 362 6.34 -42.54 -15.80
C LYS A 362 7.18 -42.36 -14.53
N GLN A 363 6.94 -41.28 -13.79
CA GLN A 363 7.56 -41.10 -12.48
C GLN A 363 7.26 -42.31 -11.60
N THR A 364 8.31 -42.90 -11.03
CA THR A 364 8.16 -44.04 -10.10
C THR A 364 7.50 -43.57 -8.80
N PRO A 365 6.82 -44.46 -8.06
CA PRO A 365 6.27 -44.13 -6.75
C PRO A 365 7.32 -43.51 -5.80
N GLU A 366 8.55 -44.01 -5.81
CA GLU A 366 9.67 -43.50 -5.01
C GLU A 366 10.04 -42.04 -5.37
N ILE A 367 10.03 -41.68 -6.66
CA ILE A 367 10.25 -40.30 -7.10
C ILE A 367 9.14 -39.39 -6.57
N LYS A 368 7.87 -39.80 -6.74
CA LYS A 368 6.71 -39.03 -6.26
C LYS A 368 6.76 -38.81 -4.75
N GLU A 369 7.04 -39.86 -3.99
CA GLU A 369 7.18 -39.77 -2.53
C GLU A 369 8.33 -38.84 -2.13
N THR A 370 9.47 -38.92 -2.83
CA THR A 370 10.62 -38.04 -2.58
C THR A 370 10.26 -36.57 -2.83
N ILE A 371 9.59 -36.26 -3.94
CA ILE A 371 9.14 -34.90 -4.26
C ILE A 371 8.16 -34.40 -3.19
N GLN A 372 7.19 -35.21 -2.78
CA GLN A 372 6.23 -34.83 -1.75
C GLN A 372 6.91 -34.56 -0.39
N LYS A 373 7.93 -35.35 -0.02
CA LYS A 373 8.75 -35.08 1.17
C LYS A 373 9.51 -33.75 1.05
N ILE A 374 10.05 -33.45 -0.12
CA ILE A 374 10.72 -32.16 -0.37
C ILE A 374 9.75 -31.00 -0.21
N LYS A 375 8.54 -31.11 -0.78
CA LYS A 375 7.47 -30.09 -0.65
C LYS A 375 7.15 -29.79 0.81
N GLU A 376 6.90 -30.81 1.62
CA GLU A 376 6.59 -30.62 3.04
C GLU A 376 7.78 -30.04 3.81
N LYS A 377 9.02 -30.38 3.43
CA LYS A 377 10.21 -29.80 4.02
C LYS A 377 10.41 -28.34 3.65
N TYR A 378 10.09 -27.90 2.43
CA TYR A 378 10.12 -26.47 2.07
C TYR A 378 9.05 -25.67 2.81
N LYS A 379 7.83 -26.20 3.01
CA LYS A 379 6.83 -25.56 3.88
C LYS A 379 7.34 -25.40 5.32
N GLN A 380 8.01 -26.44 5.84
CA GLN A 380 8.65 -26.38 7.16
C GLN A 380 9.79 -25.34 7.17
N LEU A 381 10.57 -25.25 6.09
CA LEU A 381 11.67 -24.30 5.95
C LEU A 381 11.16 -22.85 6.05
N ASP A 382 10.06 -22.50 5.37
CA ASP A 382 9.48 -21.15 5.40
C ASP A 382 9.11 -20.73 6.85
N LYS A 383 8.48 -21.63 7.61
CA LYS A 383 8.16 -21.39 9.04
C LYS A 383 9.43 -21.27 9.88
N ASN A 384 10.33 -22.23 9.72
CA ASN A 384 11.58 -22.30 10.48
C ASN A 384 12.49 -21.09 10.21
N LYS A 385 12.43 -20.52 9.00
CA LYS A 385 13.15 -19.30 8.63
C LYS A 385 12.69 -18.12 9.48
N PHE A 386 11.39 -17.88 9.56
CA PHE A 386 10.84 -16.79 10.36
C PHE A 386 11.10 -17.00 11.86
N TYR A 387 10.88 -18.21 12.38
CA TYR A 387 11.13 -18.53 13.78
C TYR A 387 12.61 -18.41 14.16
N ASN A 388 13.52 -18.80 13.27
CA ASN A 388 14.94 -18.55 13.48
C ASN A 388 15.26 -17.04 13.52
N LYS A 389 14.56 -16.23 12.73
CA LYS A 389 14.69 -14.76 12.75
C LYS A 389 14.13 -14.11 14.01
N ILE A 390 13.08 -14.66 14.62
CA ILE A 390 12.66 -14.27 15.98
C ILE A 390 13.83 -14.48 16.97
N TYR A 391 14.50 -15.63 16.90
CA TYR A 391 15.64 -15.93 17.77
C TYR A 391 16.84 -14.99 17.53
N THR A 392 17.18 -14.66 16.27
CA THR A 392 18.36 -13.86 15.96
C THR A 392 18.16 -12.35 16.06
N GLU A 393 16.96 -11.84 15.74
CA GLU A 393 16.70 -10.39 15.63
C GLU A 393 16.00 -9.81 16.88
N LEU A 394 15.22 -10.61 17.62
CA LEU A 394 14.48 -10.12 18.79
C LEU A 394 15.17 -10.46 20.11
N ASN A 395 15.20 -9.48 21.01
CA ASN A 395 15.78 -9.58 22.34
C ASN A 395 14.91 -8.85 23.38
N ASN A 396 15.34 -8.84 24.64
CA ASN A 396 14.57 -8.27 25.75
C ASN A 396 14.37 -6.76 25.65
N ASN A 397 15.12 -6.06 24.78
CA ASN A 397 14.98 -4.63 24.52
C ASN A 397 14.22 -4.35 23.22
N SER A 398 13.81 -5.39 22.47
CA SER A 398 13.04 -5.21 21.25
C SER A 398 11.71 -4.53 21.54
N THR A 399 11.30 -3.69 20.60
CA THR A 399 10.09 -2.88 20.69
C THR A 399 8.93 -3.50 19.91
N LEU A 400 7.73 -2.96 20.07
CA LEU A 400 6.58 -3.33 19.21
C LEU A 400 6.89 -3.06 17.73
N TYR A 401 7.62 -1.98 17.42
CA TYR A 401 8.07 -1.69 16.07
C TYR A 401 8.96 -2.80 15.53
N ASP A 402 9.96 -3.27 16.30
CA ASP A 402 10.88 -4.31 15.83
C ASP A 402 10.13 -5.61 15.46
N ALA A 403 9.13 -5.98 16.26
CA ALA A 403 8.28 -7.13 15.99
C ALA A 403 7.44 -6.94 14.70
N LEU A 404 6.75 -5.81 14.55
CA LEU A 404 5.95 -5.54 13.34
C LEU A 404 6.82 -5.43 12.09
N ASN A 405 7.98 -4.79 12.18
CA ASN A 405 8.93 -4.66 11.09
C ASN A 405 9.51 -6.02 10.68
N LEU A 406 9.78 -6.90 11.66
CA LEU A 406 10.15 -8.28 11.38
C LEU A 406 9.04 -9.03 10.63
N ALA A 407 7.78 -8.98 11.10
CA ALA A 407 6.66 -9.59 10.38
C ALA A 407 6.52 -9.06 8.95
N ASN A 408 6.56 -7.74 8.78
CA ASN A 408 6.42 -7.07 7.48
C ASN A 408 7.55 -7.41 6.50
N SER A 409 8.68 -7.92 6.99
CA SER A 409 9.80 -8.33 6.18
C SER A 409 9.65 -9.74 5.57
N TYR A 410 8.70 -10.56 6.06
CA TYR A 410 8.53 -11.96 5.65
C TYR A 410 7.10 -12.22 5.16
N TYR A 411 6.89 -12.14 3.84
CA TYR A 411 5.56 -12.19 3.22
C TYR A 411 4.77 -13.46 3.56
N VAL A 412 5.43 -14.63 3.52
CA VAL A 412 4.78 -15.93 3.76
C VAL A 412 4.26 -16.04 5.20
N TYR A 413 5.05 -15.58 6.18
CA TYR A 413 4.64 -15.55 7.57
C TYR A 413 3.47 -14.58 7.77
N LEU A 414 3.63 -13.32 7.34
CA LEU A 414 2.62 -12.29 7.50
C LEU A 414 1.28 -12.72 6.89
N THR A 415 1.32 -13.30 5.68
CA THR A 415 0.11 -13.77 5.01
C THR A 415 -0.56 -14.91 5.78
N SER A 416 0.23 -15.85 6.32
CA SER A 416 -0.30 -16.96 7.12
C SER A 416 -0.96 -16.43 8.40
N CYS A 417 -0.31 -15.50 9.09
CA CYS A 417 -0.84 -14.84 10.29
C CYS A 417 -2.17 -14.12 10.01
N ILE A 418 -2.28 -13.42 8.85
CA ILE A 418 -3.54 -12.79 8.43
C ILE A 418 -4.63 -13.84 8.17
N ILE A 419 -4.34 -14.90 7.40
CA ILE A 419 -5.33 -15.94 7.09
C ILE A 419 -5.85 -16.63 8.36
N GLU A 420 -4.98 -16.84 9.35
CA GLU A 420 -5.36 -17.47 10.63
C GLU A 420 -6.28 -16.58 11.49
N ASN A 421 -6.28 -15.25 11.28
CA ASN A 421 -7.05 -14.29 12.07
C ASN A 421 -8.28 -13.72 11.33
N PHE A 422 -8.42 -13.96 10.03
CA PHE A 422 -9.53 -13.44 9.22
C PHE A 422 -10.12 -14.56 8.35
N GLU A 423 -11.29 -15.07 8.76
CA GLU A 423 -12.00 -16.11 8.02
C GLU A 423 -12.43 -15.62 6.62
N ASN A 424 -12.35 -16.52 5.63
CA ASN A 424 -12.77 -16.28 4.24
C ASN A 424 -12.13 -15.06 3.55
N ILE A 425 -11.01 -14.57 4.05
CA ILE A 425 -10.31 -13.41 3.47
C ILE A 425 -9.79 -13.71 2.05
N THR A 426 -10.00 -12.77 1.13
CA THR A 426 -9.52 -12.83 -0.25
C THR A 426 -8.05 -12.42 -0.36
N GLN A 427 -7.40 -12.75 -1.49
CA GLN A 427 -6.01 -12.32 -1.72
C GLN A 427 -5.87 -10.80 -1.85
N GLU A 428 -6.88 -10.11 -2.39
CA GLU A 428 -6.89 -8.65 -2.49
C GLU A 428 -6.94 -7.99 -1.10
N GLU A 429 -7.78 -8.50 -0.20
CA GLU A 429 -7.89 -8.01 1.18
C GLU A 429 -6.62 -8.29 2.00
N ILE A 430 -5.96 -9.43 1.77
CA ILE A 430 -4.64 -9.74 2.33
C ILE A 430 -3.63 -8.68 1.86
N ASP A 431 -3.54 -8.45 0.54
CA ASP A 431 -2.61 -7.48 -0.04
C ASP A 431 -2.88 -6.06 0.48
N GLU A 432 -4.14 -5.69 0.70
CA GLU A 432 -4.50 -4.42 1.35
C GLU A 432 -4.03 -4.34 2.80
N LYS A 433 -4.21 -5.39 3.61
CA LYS A 433 -3.73 -5.43 4.99
C LYS A 433 -2.22 -5.31 5.06
N ILE A 434 -1.49 -6.00 4.18
CA ILE A 434 -0.02 -5.91 4.07
C ILE A 434 0.39 -4.47 3.69
N LYS A 435 -0.27 -3.86 2.70
CA LYS A 435 -0.01 -2.45 2.32
C LYS A 435 -0.28 -1.48 3.49
N LYS A 436 -1.34 -1.71 4.27
CA LYS A 436 -1.66 -0.91 5.47
C LYS A 436 -0.60 -1.08 6.56
N LEU A 437 -0.12 -2.30 6.81
CA LEU A 437 0.96 -2.56 7.77
C LEU A 437 2.26 -1.87 7.33
N HIS A 438 2.62 -2.00 6.05
CA HIS A 438 3.82 -1.34 5.52
C HIS A 438 3.74 0.17 5.68
N LYS A 439 2.61 0.81 5.32
CA LYS A 439 2.39 2.25 5.54
C LYS A 439 2.42 2.63 7.01
N TYR A 440 1.91 1.77 7.89
CA TYR A 440 1.94 2.00 9.32
C TYR A 440 3.37 2.01 9.83
N ILE A 441 4.17 0.99 9.54
CA ILE A 441 5.58 0.90 9.95
C ILE A 441 6.40 2.04 9.34
N ASP A 442 6.14 2.40 8.09
CA ASP A 442 6.87 3.45 7.37
C ASP A 442 6.52 4.88 7.84
N ASN A 443 5.50 5.04 8.69
CA ASN A 443 5.08 6.33 9.21
C ASN A 443 6.16 6.96 10.10
N PRO A 444 6.74 8.11 9.70
CA PRO A 444 7.84 8.74 10.44
C PRO A 444 7.42 9.35 11.78
N PHE A 445 6.12 9.41 12.08
CA PHE A 445 5.58 9.94 13.33
C PHE A 445 5.31 8.87 14.39
N ASN A 446 5.55 7.59 14.08
CA ASN A 446 5.46 6.53 15.07
C ASN A 446 6.41 6.83 16.23
N THR A 447 5.85 6.89 17.42
CA THR A 447 6.56 7.17 18.66
C THR A 447 6.23 6.13 19.71
N ILE A 448 4.97 5.71 19.82
CA ILE A 448 4.51 4.73 20.81
C ILE A 448 5.14 3.36 20.53
N ILE A 449 4.97 2.79 19.34
CA ILE A 449 5.50 1.44 19.03
C ILE A 449 7.02 1.41 18.98
N ASN A 450 7.66 2.54 18.67
CA ASN A 450 9.12 2.70 18.66
C ASN A 450 9.74 2.75 20.06
N ASN A 451 8.94 3.05 21.09
CA ASN A 451 9.43 3.21 22.46
C ASN A 451 8.76 2.26 23.46
N THR A 452 7.83 1.42 23.01
CA THR A 452 7.18 0.41 23.85
C THR A 452 7.91 -0.91 23.66
N ASN A 453 8.37 -1.49 24.76
CA ASN A 453 9.02 -2.80 24.76
C ASN A 453 8.02 -3.88 24.35
N LEU A 454 8.45 -4.84 23.53
CA LEU A 454 7.64 -5.96 23.06
C LEU A 454 7.07 -6.77 24.21
N LEU A 455 7.80 -6.93 25.31
CA LEU A 455 7.40 -7.72 26.48
C LEU A 455 6.63 -6.90 27.50
N ASP A 456 6.42 -5.60 27.26
CA ASP A 456 5.58 -4.79 28.12
C ASP A 456 4.11 -5.18 27.91
N ASP A 457 3.38 -5.25 29.02
CA ASP A 457 1.94 -5.54 29.06
C ASP A 457 1.16 -4.31 29.57
N LYS A 458 1.80 -3.13 29.60
CA LYS A 458 1.11 -1.87 29.88
C LYS A 458 0.01 -1.58 28.86
N ASP A 459 -1.07 -1.01 29.37
CA ASP A 459 -2.19 -0.51 28.59
C ASP A 459 -1.78 0.78 27.85
N LEU A 460 -1.54 0.66 26.54
CA LEU A 460 -1.14 1.80 25.70
C LEU A 460 -2.18 2.92 25.67
N ALA A 461 -3.48 2.59 25.75
CA ALA A 461 -4.52 3.62 25.80
C ALA A 461 -4.37 4.48 27.06
N LEU A 462 -4.09 3.87 28.20
CA LEU A 462 -3.84 4.60 29.45
C LEU A 462 -2.59 5.49 29.36
N ILE A 463 -1.50 4.99 28.78
CA ILE A 463 -0.27 5.79 28.60
C ILE A 463 -0.54 7.03 27.75
N ILE A 464 -1.25 6.86 26.63
CA ILE A 464 -1.59 7.99 25.73
C ILE A 464 -2.52 8.95 26.45
N LYS A 465 -3.58 8.44 27.09
CA LYS A 465 -4.54 9.23 27.85
C LYS A 465 -3.85 10.11 28.88
N ASP A 466 -3.04 9.52 29.76
CA ASP A 466 -2.42 10.22 30.87
C ASP A 466 -1.45 11.30 30.38
N ARG A 467 -0.67 11.00 29.33
CA ARG A 467 0.21 11.99 28.69
C ARG A 467 -0.56 13.22 28.20
N TYR A 468 -1.66 13.01 27.49
CA TYR A 468 -2.41 14.13 26.89
C TYR A 468 -3.31 14.85 27.88
N LYS A 469 -3.77 14.20 28.95
CA LYS A 469 -4.41 14.88 30.08
C LYS A 469 -3.47 15.90 30.75
N LEU A 470 -2.18 15.57 30.91
CA LEU A 470 -1.18 16.52 31.43
C LEU A 470 -0.98 17.75 30.52
N LEU A 471 -1.35 17.64 29.24
CA LEU A 471 -1.34 18.72 28.26
C LEU A 471 -2.72 19.39 28.11
N ASN A 472 -3.63 19.19 29.06
CA ASN A 472 -4.99 19.74 29.09
C ASN A 472 -5.90 19.30 27.93
N PHE A 473 -5.66 18.09 27.38
CA PHE A 473 -6.61 17.45 26.46
C PHE A 473 -7.66 16.67 27.26
N LYS A 474 -8.91 16.74 26.80
CA LYS A 474 -10.07 16.03 27.34
C LYS A 474 -10.21 14.67 26.66
N ILE A 475 -9.53 13.66 27.17
CA ILE A 475 -9.63 12.29 26.66
C ILE A 475 -9.84 11.30 27.80
N GLU A 476 -10.81 10.41 27.66
CA GLU A 476 -11.09 9.33 28.59
C GLU A 476 -10.76 7.96 27.99
N LYS A 477 -10.85 6.89 28.79
CA LYS A 477 -10.43 5.57 28.34
C LYS A 477 -11.35 5.04 27.24
N GLU A 478 -12.62 5.36 27.33
CA GLU A 478 -13.69 4.96 26.41
C GLU A 478 -13.50 5.57 25.02
N ASP A 479 -12.77 6.69 24.91
CA ASP A 479 -12.45 7.32 23.62
C ASP A 479 -11.49 6.48 22.76
N PHE A 480 -10.80 5.50 23.35
CA PHE A 480 -9.90 4.58 22.64
C PHE A 480 -10.63 3.37 22.05
N GLU A 481 -11.93 3.21 22.28
CA GLU A 481 -12.76 2.23 21.58
C GLU A 481 -12.86 2.57 20.08
N LEU A 482 -12.91 1.56 19.21
CA LEU A 482 -12.73 1.73 17.77
C LEU A 482 -13.67 2.76 17.12
N SER A 483 -14.95 2.82 17.53
CA SER A 483 -15.93 3.78 17.04
C SER A 483 -15.64 5.20 17.51
N ASN A 484 -15.29 5.34 18.78
CA ASN A 484 -15.05 6.65 19.42
C ASN A 484 -13.72 7.24 18.92
N LEU A 485 -12.68 6.40 18.83
CA LEU A 485 -11.35 6.77 18.37
C LEU A 485 -11.37 7.35 16.96
N LYS A 486 -12.13 6.74 16.03
CA LYS A 486 -12.29 7.28 14.66
C LYS A 486 -12.92 8.67 14.68
N SER A 487 -14.00 8.85 15.44
CA SER A 487 -14.65 10.16 15.57
C SER A 487 -13.71 11.19 16.19
N TYR A 488 -12.93 10.80 17.20
CA TYR A 488 -11.97 11.65 17.88
C TYR A 488 -10.84 12.11 16.92
N ILE A 489 -10.29 11.18 16.14
CA ILE A 489 -9.32 11.46 15.07
C ILE A 489 -9.89 12.44 14.04
N ASP A 490 -11.13 12.22 13.59
CA ASP A 490 -11.75 13.09 12.58
C ASP A 490 -12.02 14.50 13.12
N ASN A 491 -12.40 14.64 14.39
CA ASN A 491 -12.53 15.94 15.04
C ASN A 491 -11.17 16.68 15.11
N LEU A 492 -10.09 15.99 15.49
CA LEU A 492 -8.73 16.55 15.49
C LEU A 492 -8.26 16.96 14.08
N LYS A 493 -8.55 16.15 13.05
CA LYS A 493 -8.25 16.50 11.66
C LYS A 493 -8.99 17.77 11.23
N ASN A 494 -10.28 17.89 11.54
CA ASN A 494 -11.06 19.09 11.24
C ASN A 494 -10.47 20.33 11.95
N ILE A 495 -10.06 20.19 13.20
CA ILE A 495 -9.40 21.28 13.94
C ILE A 495 -8.08 21.67 13.27
N LYS A 496 -7.21 20.70 12.96
CA LYS A 496 -5.94 20.92 12.25
C LYS A 496 -6.16 21.64 10.92
N THR A 497 -7.09 21.17 10.10
CA THR A 497 -7.43 21.82 8.84
C THR A 497 -7.98 23.23 9.05
N SER A 498 -8.80 23.48 10.08
CA SER A 498 -9.30 24.82 10.39
C SER A 498 -8.18 25.80 10.76
N ILE A 499 -7.14 25.33 11.47
CA ILE A 499 -5.94 26.13 11.78
C ILE A 499 -5.21 26.50 10.48
N ILE A 500 -5.03 25.53 9.57
CA ILE A 500 -4.38 25.76 8.28
C ILE A 500 -5.15 26.79 7.44
N LEU A 501 -6.48 26.65 7.34
CA LEU A 501 -7.34 27.60 6.62
C LEU A 501 -7.22 29.01 7.19
N LYS A 502 -7.28 29.16 8.52
CA LYS A 502 -7.14 30.45 9.19
C LYS A 502 -5.76 31.07 8.96
N ASN A 503 -4.69 30.29 9.08
CA ASN A 503 -3.31 30.74 8.82
C ASN A 503 -3.12 31.17 7.36
N ALA A 504 -3.76 30.48 6.42
CA ALA A 504 -3.76 30.81 5.00
C ALA A 504 -4.69 31.98 4.63
N LYS A 505 -5.46 32.52 5.58
CA LYS A 505 -6.51 33.53 5.37
C LYS A 505 -7.55 33.08 4.33
N LEU A 506 -7.83 31.78 4.27
CA LEU A 506 -8.90 31.23 3.45
C LEU A 506 -10.20 31.18 4.25
N ASN A 507 -11.24 31.76 3.67
CA ASN A 507 -12.57 31.72 4.23
C ASN A 507 -13.36 30.50 3.73
N ILE A 508 -14.03 29.80 4.64
CA ILE A 508 -14.88 28.65 4.31
C ILE A 508 -16.06 29.05 3.42
N GLU A 509 -16.61 30.26 3.56
CA GLU A 509 -17.70 30.75 2.71
C GLU A 509 -17.26 30.93 1.25
N ASP A 510 -16.01 31.32 1.02
CA ASP A 510 -15.45 31.43 -0.33
C ASP A 510 -15.29 30.03 -0.98
N ILE A 511 -14.88 29.03 -0.18
CA ILE A 511 -14.80 27.64 -0.62
C ILE A 511 -16.20 27.09 -0.92
N GLU A 512 -17.19 27.37 -0.08
CA GLU A 512 -18.58 26.98 -0.32
C GLU A 512 -19.12 27.56 -1.62
N GLN A 513 -18.87 28.85 -1.89
CA GLN A 513 -19.21 29.47 -3.18
C GLN A 513 -18.54 28.77 -4.37
N LEU A 514 -17.27 28.36 -4.24
CA LEU A 514 -16.58 27.62 -5.30
C LEU A 514 -17.21 26.24 -5.54
N CYS A 515 -17.60 25.53 -4.48
CA CYS A 515 -18.35 24.27 -4.58
C CYS A 515 -19.71 24.47 -5.27
N GLU A 516 -20.42 25.55 -4.98
CA GLU A 516 -21.68 25.90 -5.66
C GLU A 516 -21.47 26.22 -7.14
N ILE A 517 -20.43 26.99 -7.47
CA ILE A 517 -20.07 27.31 -8.86
C ILE A 517 -19.79 26.03 -9.65
N LYS A 518 -19.00 25.09 -9.09
CA LYS A 518 -18.73 23.79 -9.72
C LYS A 518 -20.02 23.05 -10.06
N LYS A 519 -20.96 22.99 -9.11
CA LYS A 519 -22.28 22.36 -9.31
C LYS A 519 -23.10 23.06 -10.39
N MET A 520 -23.16 24.39 -10.38
CA MET A 520 -23.91 25.17 -11.38
C MET A 520 -23.36 24.99 -12.79
N LEU A 521 -22.04 24.88 -12.93
CA LEU A 521 -21.35 24.69 -14.21
C LEU A 521 -21.26 23.22 -14.65
N GLN A 522 -21.73 22.26 -13.84
CA GLN A 522 -21.64 20.81 -14.09
C GLN A 522 -20.20 20.33 -14.34
N LEU A 523 -19.24 20.85 -13.55
CA LEU A 523 -17.79 20.56 -13.65
C LEU A 523 -17.28 19.50 -12.68
#